data_AF-A0A2D9SFM9-F1
#
_entry.id   AF-A0A2D9SFM9-F1
#
_cell.length_a   1.000
_cell.length_b   1.000
_cell.length_c   1.000
_cell.angle_alpha   90.00
_cell.angle_beta   90.00
_cell.angle_gamma   90.00
#
_symmetry.space_group_name_H-M   'P 1'
#
loop_
_entity.id
_entity.type
_entity.pdbx_description
1 polymer ?
#
loop_
_entity_poly.entity_id
_entity_poly.type
_entity_poly.pdbx_seq_one_letter_code
_entity_poly.pdbx_strand_id
1 'polypeptide(L)'
;MSLYSEYQYFLYETISELREKGMTFQEIAEHLNKKKIETVRGKKFRSPHVHSILKKRRDKEEELKRKYPEVWSDFSLEVVDKS
;
A
#
# COMPACT_ATOMS: atom_id res chain seq x y z
N MET A 1 2.75 10.64 12.41
CA MET A 1 2.58 9.69 11.28
C MET A 1 2.34 10.52 10.04
N SER A 2 3.21 10.47 9.03
CA SER A 2 2.84 11.08 7.74
C SER A 2 1.74 10.22 7.12
N LEU A 3 0.52 10.76 7.10
CA LEU A 3 -0.58 10.18 6.35
C LEU A 3 -0.15 10.21 4.88
N TYR A 4 -0.17 9.04 4.24
CA TYR A 4 -0.04 9.00 2.79
C TYR A 4 -1.17 9.82 2.20
N SER A 5 -0.89 10.65 1.19
CA SER A 5 -1.98 11.28 0.44
C SER A 5 -2.87 10.20 -0.17
N GLU A 6 -4.17 10.47 -0.30
CA GLU A 6 -5.13 9.57 -0.95
C GLU A 6 -4.61 9.11 -2.31
N TYR A 7 -3.97 10.02 -3.06
CA TYR A 7 -3.39 9.70 -4.36
C TYR A 7 -2.24 8.69 -4.29
N GLN A 8 -1.37 8.80 -3.28
CA GLN A 8 -0.30 7.82 -3.11
C GLN A 8 -0.84 6.45 -2.71
N TYR A 9 -1.93 6.40 -1.94
CA TYR A 9 -2.62 5.15 -1.61
C TYR A 9 -3.27 4.54 -2.85
N PHE A 10 -3.99 5.34 -3.63
CA PHE A 10 -4.54 4.94 -4.94
C PHE A 10 -3.48 4.34 -5.87
N LEU A 11 -2.32 5.01 -5.99
CA LEU A 11 -1.21 4.50 -6.81
C LEU A 11 -0.68 3.15 -6.28
N TYR A 12 -0.57 3.01 -4.96
CA TYR A 12 -0.11 1.75 -4.36
C TYR A 12 -1.10 0.61 -4.63
N GLU A 13 -2.39 0.79 -4.32
CA GLU A 13 -3.40 -0.25 -4.55
C GLU A 13 -3.48 -0.65 -6.02
N THR A 14 -3.54 0.34 -6.91
CA THR A 14 -3.58 0.08 -8.36
C THR A 14 -2.36 -0.73 -8.81
N ILE A 15 -1.16 -0.41 -8.34
CA ILE A 15 0.06 -1.13 -8.72
C ILE A 15 0.05 -2.55 -8.13
N SER A 16 -0.39 -2.71 -6.88
CA SER A 16 -0.48 -4.02 -6.21
C SER A 16 -1.45 -4.95 -6.93
N GLU A 17 -2.65 -4.49 -7.29
CA GLU A 17 -3.62 -5.28 -8.06
C GLU A 17 -3.05 -5.72 -9.42
N LEU A 18 -2.30 -4.85 -10.11
CA LEU A 18 -1.70 -5.20 -11.39
C LEU A 18 -0.55 -6.21 -11.23
N ARG A 19 0.19 -6.17 -10.12
CA ARG A 19 1.20 -7.18 -9.78
C ARG A 19 0.57 -8.52 -9.46
N GLU A 20 -0.54 -8.54 -8.74
CA GLU A 20 -1.30 -9.77 -8.45
C GLU A 20 -1.84 -10.41 -9.73
N LYS A 21 -2.19 -9.60 -10.75
CA LYS A 21 -2.54 -10.05 -12.10
C LYS A 21 -1.35 -10.56 -12.92
N GLY A 22 -0.13 -10.55 -12.37
CA GLY A 22 1.08 -11.08 -13.02
C GLY A 22 1.83 -10.10 -13.91
N MET A 23 1.42 -8.82 -13.97
CA MET A 23 2.11 -7.83 -14.82
C MET A 23 3.50 -7.50 -14.27
N THR A 24 4.49 -7.35 -15.16
CA THR A 24 5.84 -6.88 -14.84
C THR A 24 5.85 -5.38 -14.50
N PHE A 25 6.91 -4.90 -13.85
CA PHE A 25 7.03 -3.47 -13.53
C PHE A 25 7.04 -2.56 -14.76
N GLN A 26 7.54 -3.06 -15.90
CA GLN A 26 7.52 -2.33 -17.15
C GLN A 26 6.10 -2.23 -17.71
N GLU A 27 5.37 -3.35 -17.81
CA GLU A 27 3.99 -3.37 -18.29
C GLU A 27 3.07 -2.52 -17.42
N ILE A 28 3.27 -2.52 -16.10
CA ILE A 28 2.52 -1.65 -15.19
C ILE A 28 2.80 -0.18 -15.49
N ALA A 29 4.07 0.21 -15.67
CA ALA A 29 4.41 1.58 -16.01
C ALA A 29 3.77 2.02 -17.34
N GLU A 30 3.79 1.15 -18.35
CA GLU A 30 3.15 1.39 -19.65
C GLU A 30 1.63 1.49 -19.52
N HIS A 31 0.98 0.61 -18.75
CA HIS A 31 -0.46 0.62 -18.49
C HIS A 31 -0.92 1.90 -17.79
N LEU A 32 -0.19 2.34 -16.76
CA LEU A 32 -0.46 3.59 -16.05
C LEU A 32 -0.30 4.81 -16.98
N ASN A 33 0.76 4.83 -17.79
CA ASN A 33 0.99 5.89 -18.78
C ASN A 33 -0.10 5.91 -19.85
N LYS A 34 -0.58 4.75 -20.32
CA LYS A 34 -1.69 4.63 -21.29
C LYS A 34 -3.00 5.18 -20.72
N LYS A 35 -3.23 4.99 -19.42
CA LYS A 35 -4.36 5.58 -18.68
C LYS A 35 -4.16 7.06 -18.33
N LYS A 36 -3.07 7.69 -18.77
CA LYS A 36 -2.69 9.08 -18.44
C LYS A 36 -2.57 9.34 -16.93
N ILE A 37 -2.23 8.31 -16.16
CA ILE A 37 -1.95 8.45 -14.73
C ILE A 37 -0.49 8.87 -14.58
N GLU A 38 -0.26 9.92 -13.79
CA GLU A 38 1.07 10.45 -13.55
C GLU A 38 1.59 10.06 -12.16
N THR A 39 2.90 10.16 -11.95
CA THR A 39 3.45 10.06 -10.61
C THR A 39 2.97 11.23 -9.75
N VAL A 40 3.12 11.13 -8.43
CA VAL A 40 2.83 12.22 -7.47
C VAL A 40 3.47 13.56 -7.85
N ARG A 41 4.57 13.54 -8.62
CA ARG A 41 5.29 14.73 -9.10
C ARG A 41 4.93 15.16 -10.53
N GLY A 42 3.86 14.63 -11.11
CA GLY A 42 3.42 14.96 -12.48
C GLY A 42 4.38 14.46 -13.57
N LYS A 43 5.03 13.31 -13.36
CA LYS A 43 5.93 12.69 -14.35
C LYS A 43 5.38 11.34 -14.80
N LYS A 44 5.68 10.94 -16.03
CA LYS A 44 5.37 9.61 -16.56
C LYS A 44 6.02 8.50 -15.71
N PHE A 45 5.34 7.36 -15.65
CA PHE A 45 5.85 6.17 -14.98
C PHE A 45 7.01 5.54 -15.74
N ARG A 46 7.97 5.03 -14.98
CA ARG A 46 9.05 4.15 -15.41
C ARG A 46 9.07 2.95 -14.47
N SER A 47 9.61 1.82 -14.91
CA SER A 47 9.72 0.60 -14.09
C SER A 47 10.32 0.85 -12.68
N PRO A 48 11.39 1.67 -12.50
CA PRO A 48 11.91 1.98 -11.17
C PRO A 48 10.93 2.73 -10.25
N HIS A 49 10.01 3.53 -10.81
CA HIS A 49 9.00 4.22 -10.03
C HIS A 49 8.02 3.23 -9.40
N VAL A 50 7.57 2.24 -10.20
CA VAL A 50 6.66 1.18 -9.76
C VAL A 50 7.29 0.38 -8.62
N HIS A 51 8.53 -0.08 -8.81
CA HIS A 51 9.28 -0.80 -7.77
C HIS A 51 9.43 0.03 -6.48
N SER A 52 9.76 1.31 -6.60
CA SER A 52 9.95 2.20 -5.45
C SER A 52 8.67 2.42 -4.63
N ILE A 53 7.51 2.47 -5.28
CA ILE A 53 6.22 2.64 -4.60
C ILE A 53 5.89 1.42 -3.75
N LEU A 54 6.04 0.22 -4.31
CA LEU A 54 5.81 -1.03 -3.59
C LEU A 54 6.78 -1.19 -2.41
N LYS A 55 8.07 -0.96 -2.64
CA LYS A 55 9.10 -1.07 -1.60
C LYS A 55 8.81 -0.15 -0.42
N LYS A 56 8.53 1.14 -0.68
CA LYS A 56 8.25 2.11 0.38
C LYS A 56 7.06 1.71 1.25
N ARG A 57 6.05 1.07 0.67
CA ARG A 57 4.90 0.62 1.45
C ARG A 57 5.26 -0.56 2.35
N ARG A 58 5.99 -1.54 1.81
CA ARG A 58 6.49 -2.69 2.59
C ARG A 58 7.35 -2.23 3.76
N ASP A 59 8.30 -1.33 3.52
CA ASP A 59 9.20 -0.81 4.57
C ASP A 59 8.40 -0.12 5.69
N LYS A 60 7.34 0.62 5.34
CA LYS A 60 6.47 1.30 6.32
C LYS A 60 5.59 0.33 7.11
N GLU A 61 5.10 -0.72 6.48
CA GLU A 61 4.33 -1.78 7.16
C GLU A 61 5.22 -2.57 8.13
N GLU A 62 6.47 -2.85 7.73
CA GLU A 62 7.46 -3.48 8.59
C GLU A 62 7.82 -2.59 9.79
N GLU A 63 8.01 -1.29 9.58
CA GLU A 63 8.23 -0.32 10.66
C GLU A 63 7.03 -0.28 11.62
N LEU A 64 5.81 -0.29 11.10
CA LEU A 64 4.58 -0.28 11.90
C LEU A 64 4.47 -1.53 12.76
N LYS A 65 4.69 -2.72 12.17
CA LYS A 65 4.69 -4.01 12.88
C LYS A 65 5.75 -4.07 13.97
N ARG A 66 6.93 -3.48 13.73
CA ARG A 66 7.99 -3.40 14.74
C ARG A 66 7.63 -2.47 15.89
N LYS A 67 6.99 -1.34 15.59
CA LYS A 67 6.63 -0.32 16.60
C LYS A 67 5.43 -0.75 17.44
N TYR A 68 4.48 -1.44 16.83
CA TYR A 68 3.27 -1.93 17.45
C TYR A 68 3.17 -3.43 17.16
N PRO A 69 3.90 -4.27 17.91
CA PRO A 69 3.72 -5.71 17.78
C PRO A 69 2.26 -6.05 18.08
N GLU A 70 1.65 -6.93 17.28
CA GLU A 70 0.31 -7.45 17.52
C GLU A 70 0.32 -8.28 18.81
N VAL A 71 0.04 -7.62 19.94
CA VAL A 71 -0.18 -8.28 21.22
C VAL A 71 -1.63 -8.71 21.25
N TRP A 72 -1.88 -9.99 20.98
CA TRP A 72 -3.16 -10.62 21.27
C TRP A 72 -3.24 -10.82 22.79
N SER A 73 -3.92 -9.92 23.50
CA SER A 73 -4.27 -10.15 24.89
C SER A 73 -5.54 -11.02 24.95
N ASP A 74 -5.57 -12.03 25.81
CA ASP A 74 -6.77 -12.80 26.09
C ASP A 74 -7.86 -11.87 26.64
N PHE A 75 -8.78 -11.44 25.78
CA PHE A 75 -9.92 -10.63 26.18
C PHE A 75 -10.99 -11.57 26.75
N SER A 76 -11.25 -11.48 28.05
CA SER A 76 -12.43 -12.08 28.68
C SER A 76 -13.62 -11.12 28.55
N LEU A 77 -14.73 -11.62 27.98
CA LEU A 77 -16.03 -10.95 27.97
C LEU A 77 -16.82 -11.45 29.17
N GLU A 78 -16.92 -10.63 30.22
CA GLU A 78 -17.87 -10.89 31.30
C GLU A 78 -19.25 -10.37 30.89
N VAL A 79 -20.17 -11.28 30.63
CA VAL A 79 -21.59 -10.95 30.40
C VAL A 79 -22.25 -10.82 31.77
N VAL A 80 -22.59 -9.58 32.16
CA VAL A 80 -23.39 -9.32 33.36
C VAL A 80 -24.86 -9.28 32.95
N ASP A 81 -25.63 -10.27 33.39
CA ASP A 81 -27.08 -10.25 33.25
C ASP A 81 -27.67 -9.20 34.22
N LYS A 82 -28.45 -8.25 33.71
CA LYS A 82 -29.15 -7.27 34.55
C LYS A 82 -30.50 -7.87 34.92
N SER A 83 -30.62 -8.20 36.21
CA SER A 83 -31.84 -8.69 36.88
C SER A 83 -33.04 -7.77 36.69
#